data_AF-A0A059D225-F1
#
_entry.id   AF-A0A059D225-F1
#
_cell.length_a   1.000
_cell.length_b   1.000
_cell.length_c   1.000
_cell.angle_alpha   90.00
_cell.angle_beta   90.00
_cell.angle_gamma   90.00
#
_symmetry.space_group_name_H-M   'P 1'
#
loop_
_entity.id
_entity.type
_entity.pdbx_description
1 polymer ?
#
loop_
_entity_poly.entity_id
_entity_poly.type
_entity_poly.pdbx_seq_one_letter_code
_entity_poly.pdbx_strand_id
1 'polypeptide(L)'
;MSCAVSQLTYKDFSLYWTNGRFRTGSMGFSQWYASSAPPSLLQSLPKEAIGVGAFSWKFALCLASSSRAHGVILFSDGPYYLLPLTNFDAAGVLSYTPSHGDPQSLGYFINLTGISINGKATHNTWNAFDFHVNGSARLSSTVPYTILRSDINNAILKKFEKATRGISQAKKVAPFSLCFDTATIRSRGHRLRIPQINLMLGNGVQWTIHGSNSIKQVNNDVGCLAFVDGGKMAKQAVVIGTYQIENNFLLFDLDQSRLGFSTSLLPYGTSCGGFNFTVGSYF
;
A
#
# COMPACT_ATOMS: atom_id res chain seq x y z
N MET A 1 7.95 36.67 -18.14
CA MET A 1 7.77 35.20 -18.01
C MET A 1 9.16 34.59 -17.99
N SER A 2 9.60 34.00 -16.88
CA SER A 2 10.89 33.29 -16.82
C SER A 2 10.66 31.81 -17.11
N CYS A 3 11.25 31.30 -18.18
CA CYS A 3 11.31 29.85 -18.41
C CYS A 3 12.19 29.22 -17.31
N ALA A 4 11.65 28.24 -16.59
CA ALA A 4 12.44 27.38 -15.72
C ALA A 4 13.13 26.31 -16.58
N VAL A 5 14.40 26.03 -16.31
CA VAL A 5 15.13 24.93 -16.96
C VAL A 5 14.46 23.61 -16.59
N SER A 6 13.76 22.98 -17.53
CA SER A 6 13.19 21.65 -17.32
C SER A 6 14.32 20.62 -17.40
N GLN A 7 14.53 19.84 -16.33
CA GLN A 7 15.39 18.66 -16.38
C GLN A 7 14.73 17.58 -17.23
N LEU A 8 15.02 17.59 -18.52
CA LEU A 8 14.55 16.58 -19.45
C LEU A 8 15.36 15.30 -19.23
N THR A 9 14.69 14.23 -18.83
CA THR A 9 15.33 12.91 -18.70
C THR A 9 14.98 12.10 -19.94
N TYR A 10 16.01 11.60 -20.62
CA TYR A 10 15.84 10.61 -21.68
C TYR A 10 15.36 9.29 -21.04
N LYS A 11 14.20 8.79 -21.49
CA LYS A 11 13.73 7.47 -21.08
C LYS A 11 13.09 6.73 -22.23
N ASP A 12 13.46 5.46 -22.35
CA ASP A 12 12.67 4.51 -23.12
C ASP A 12 11.46 4.11 -22.26
N PHE A 13 10.29 4.07 -22.89
CA PHE A 13 9.02 3.79 -22.22
C PHE A 13 8.29 2.69 -22.99
N SER A 14 7.79 1.68 -22.28
CA SER A 14 7.00 0.61 -22.88
C SER A 14 5.59 0.62 -22.32
N LEU A 15 4.60 0.79 -23.19
CA LEU A 15 3.20 0.54 -22.88
C LEU A 15 2.87 -0.92 -23.11
N TYR A 16 2.12 -1.51 -22.19
CA TYR A 16 1.60 -2.87 -22.29
C TYR A 16 0.09 -2.83 -22.20
N TRP A 17 -0.59 -3.50 -23.12
CA TRP A 17 -2.03 -3.72 -23.05
C TRP A 17 -2.32 -5.07 -22.39
N THR A 18 -3.44 -5.14 -21.68
CA THR A 18 -3.91 -6.35 -21.01
C THR A 18 -5.44 -6.40 -21.04
N ASN A 19 -6.00 -7.61 -21.09
CA ASN A 19 -7.42 -7.88 -20.87
C ASN A 19 -7.74 -8.17 -19.38
N GLY A 20 -6.79 -7.87 -18.48
CA GLY A 20 -6.87 -8.19 -17.06
C GLY A 20 -6.36 -9.59 -16.68
N ARG A 21 -6.24 -10.53 -17.64
CA ARG A 21 -5.71 -11.88 -17.41
C ARG A 21 -4.26 -12.04 -17.79
N PHE A 22 -3.86 -11.47 -18.92
CA PHE A 22 -2.50 -11.57 -19.47
C PHE A 22 -2.21 -10.37 -20.37
N ARG A 23 -0.95 -10.21 -20.81
CA ARG A 23 -0.58 -9.15 -21.77
C ARG A 23 -1.14 -9.48 -23.16
N THR A 24 -1.79 -8.54 -23.80
CA THR A 24 -2.36 -8.68 -25.16
C THR A 24 -1.51 -7.97 -26.21
N GLY A 25 -0.66 -7.03 -25.82
CA GLY A 25 0.23 -6.32 -26.74
C GLY A 25 1.20 -5.40 -26.01
N SER A 26 2.13 -4.82 -26.76
CA SER A 26 3.08 -3.82 -26.24
C SER A 26 3.51 -2.83 -27.31
N MET A 27 3.80 -1.60 -26.91
CA MET A 27 4.36 -0.55 -27.76
C MET A 27 5.53 0.09 -27.03
N GLY A 28 6.69 0.02 -27.66
CA GLY A 28 7.91 0.67 -27.17
C GLY A 28 8.04 2.06 -27.76
N PHE A 29 8.41 3.01 -26.91
CA PHE A 29 8.72 4.38 -27.25
C PHE A 29 10.18 4.60 -26.86
N SER A 30 11.04 4.86 -27.85
CA SER A 30 12.45 5.21 -27.61
C SER A 30 12.63 6.71 -27.73
N GLN A 31 13.60 7.26 -27.00
CA GLN A 31 14.01 8.66 -27.11
C GLN A 31 12.98 9.73 -26.70
N TRP A 32 12.10 9.44 -25.74
CA TRP A 32 11.13 10.43 -25.27
C TRP A 32 11.66 11.29 -24.13
N TYR A 33 11.28 12.55 -24.17
CA TYR A 33 11.51 13.53 -23.11
C TYR A 33 10.33 13.55 -22.16
N ALA A 34 10.53 13.13 -20.91
CA ALA A 34 9.51 13.21 -19.87
C ALA A 34 9.86 14.28 -18.84
N SER A 35 8.86 15.06 -18.41
CA SER A 35 8.95 15.97 -17.26
C SER A 35 7.61 16.04 -16.51
N SER A 36 7.66 16.31 -15.21
CA SER A 36 6.46 16.57 -14.41
C SER A 36 5.88 17.93 -14.78
N ALA A 37 4.65 17.97 -15.28
CA ALA A 37 4.02 19.19 -15.77
C ALA A 37 2.97 19.72 -14.78
N PRO A 38 3.04 21.00 -14.34
CA PRO A 38 1.93 21.63 -13.61
C PRO A 38 0.69 21.78 -14.51
N PRO A 39 -0.53 21.93 -13.94
CA PRO A 39 -1.76 22.10 -14.71
C PRO A 39 -1.74 23.27 -15.71
N SER A 40 -0.95 24.31 -15.42
CA SER A 40 -0.72 25.44 -16.33
C SER A 40 0.00 25.07 -17.63
N LEU A 41 0.72 23.94 -17.66
CA LEU A 41 1.46 23.47 -18.84
C LEU A 41 0.54 22.88 -19.92
N LEU A 42 -0.71 22.54 -19.57
CA LEU A 42 -1.75 22.18 -20.54
C LEU A 42 -2.09 23.37 -21.47
N GLN A 43 -1.95 24.60 -20.99
CA GLN A 43 -2.19 25.82 -21.77
C GLN A 43 -1.01 26.18 -22.69
N SER A 44 0.15 25.52 -22.52
CA SER A 44 1.37 25.77 -23.31
C SER A 44 1.75 24.60 -24.22
N LEU A 45 0.83 23.67 -24.49
CA LEU A 45 1.10 22.59 -25.42
C LEU A 45 1.39 23.16 -26.83
N PRO A 46 2.37 22.60 -27.56
CA PRO A 46 2.65 23.00 -28.94
C PRO A 46 1.39 22.91 -29.80
N LYS A 47 1.28 23.75 -30.84
CA LYS A 47 0.20 23.69 -31.84
C LYS A 47 0.05 22.32 -32.52
N GLU A 48 1.12 21.51 -32.48
CA GLU A 48 1.22 20.18 -33.06
C GLU A 48 0.94 19.05 -32.04
N ALA A 49 0.64 19.38 -30.78
CA ALA A 49 0.20 18.39 -29.82
C ALA A 49 -1.14 17.79 -30.29
N ILE A 50 -1.10 16.52 -30.71
CA ILE A 50 -2.23 15.80 -31.28
C ILE A 50 -3.19 15.23 -30.22
N GLY A 51 -2.90 15.44 -28.93
CA GLY A 51 -3.81 15.14 -27.83
C GLY A 51 -3.12 14.98 -26.47
N VAL A 52 -3.92 15.07 -25.40
CA VAL A 52 -3.57 14.56 -24.08
C VAL A 52 -4.21 13.18 -23.97
N GLY A 53 -3.41 12.13 -23.87
CA GLY A 53 -3.92 10.79 -23.62
C GLY A 53 -4.48 10.71 -22.19
N ALA A 54 -5.79 10.74 -22.04
CA ALA A 54 -6.43 10.42 -20.78
C ALA A 54 -6.26 8.91 -20.55
N PHE A 55 -5.17 8.53 -19.86
CA PHE A 55 -5.19 7.27 -19.11
C PHE A 55 -6.38 7.33 -18.17
N SER A 56 -7.09 6.21 -17.97
CA SER A 56 -8.24 6.14 -17.07
C SER A 56 -7.96 6.95 -15.81
N TRP A 57 -8.93 7.77 -15.39
CA TRP A 57 -8.88 8.46 -14.11
C TRP A 57 -8.92 7.48 -12.92
N LYS A 58 -8.84 6.18 -13.20
CA LYS A 58 -8.56 5.13 -12.24
C LYS A 58 -7.29 4.38 -12.57
N PHE A 59 -6.53 4.10 -11.52
CA PHE A 59 -5.42 3.17 -11.63
C PHE A 59 -5.37 2.25 -10.43
N ALA A 60 -5.01 1.00 -10.68
CA ALA A 60 -4.78 0.01 -9.66
C ALA A 60 -3.28 -0.15 -9.39
N LEU A 61 -2.93 -0.36 -8.12
CA LEU A 61 -1.59 -0.66 -7.64
C LEU A 61 -1.62 -1.97 -6.86
N CYS A 62 -0.78 -2.92 -7.25
CA CYS A 62 -0.60 -4.17 -6.52
C CYS A 62 0.90 -4.45 -6.35
N LEU A 63 1.43 -4.19 -5.16
CA LEU A 63 2.86 -4.37 -4.87
C LEU A 63 3.16 -5.82 -4.46
N ALA A 64 4.08 -6.48 -5.16
CA ALA A 64 4.55 -7.80 -4.76
C ALA A 64 5.46 -7.70 -3.51
N SER A 65 5.35 -8.67 -2.60
CA SER A 65 6.17 -8.72 -1.38
C SER A 65 7.54 -9.40 -1.55
N SER A 66 7.87 -9.83 -2.77
CA SER A 66 9.08 -10.60 -3.08
C SER A 66 9.81 -9.94 -4.24
N SER A 67 11.13 -9.78 -4.12
CA SER A 67 11.98 -9.29 -5.22
C SER A 67 12.06 -10.26 -6.40
N ARG A 68 11.62 -11.51 -6.23
CA ARG A 68 11.54 -12.53 -7.29
C ARG A 68 10.25 -12.46 -8.10
N ALA A 69 9.30 -11.62 -7.70
CA ALA A 69 8.03 -11.44 -8.39
C ALA A 69 7.85 -9.96 -8.72
N HIS A 70 7.11 -9.68 -9.79
CA HIS A 70 6.77 -8.32 -10.18
C HIS A 70 5.37 -7.98 -9.68
N GLY A 71 5.23 -6.82 -9.03
CA GLY A 71 3.94 -6.19 -8.85
C GLY A 71 3.47 -5.54 -10.15
N VAL A 72 2.26 -4.97 -10.14
CA VAL A 72 1.67 -4.35 -11.33
C VAL A 72 0.99 -3.03 -10.99
N ILE A 73 1.04 -2.09 -11.94
CA ILE A 73 0.18 -0.90 -11.98
C ILE A 73 -0.67 -1.02 -13.23
N LEU A 74 -1.99 -0.86 -13.10
CA LEU A 74 -2.95 -1.01 -14.18
C LEU A 74 -3.78 0.27 -14.33
N PHE A 75 -3.80 0.88 -15.50
CA PHE A 75 -4.62 2.05 -15.81
C PHE A 75 -5.89 1.60 -16.54
N SER A 76 -6.79 0.94 -15.83
CA SER A 76 -8.05 0.42 -16.39
C SER A 76 -9.13 0.31 -15.31
N ASP A 77 -10.40 0.18 -15.74
CA ASP A 77 -11.55 -0.10 -14.87
C ASP A 77 -11.71 -1.58 -14.50
N GLY A 78 -10.73 -2.42 -14.84
CA GLY A 78 -10.79 -3.88 -14.64
C GLY A 78 -11.23 -4.64 -15.89
N PRO A 79 -11.41 -5.97 -15.79
CA PRO A 79 -11.22 -6.80 -14.59
C PRO A 79 -9.74 -6.95 -14.20
N TYR A 80 -9.47 -7.39 -12.96
CA TYR A 80 -8.12 -7.55 -12.42
C TYR A 80 -7.85 -8.98 -11.94
N TYR A 81 -7.44 -9.87 -12.85
CA TYR A 81 -7.20 -11.27 -12.51
C TYR A 81 -5.79 -11.52 -12.00
N LEU A 82 -5.69 -12.29 -10.91
CA LEU A 82 -4.41 -12.63 -10.27
C LEU A 82 -4.31 -14.15 -10.07
N LEU A 83 -3.27 -14.75 -10.64
CA LEU A 83 -2.95 -16.17 -10.49
C LEU A 83 -2.62 -16.51 -9.02
N PRO A 84 -2.76 -17.78 -8.61
CA PRO A 84 -3.17 -18.96 -9.39
C PRO A 84 -4.68 -19.06 -9.66
N LEU A 85 -5.48 -18.14 -9.14
CA LEU A 85 -6.93 -18.19 -9.28
C LEU A 85 -7.37 -17.65 -10.64
N THR A 86 -7.94 -18.53 -11.48
CA THR A 86 -8.30 -18.17 -12.85
C THR A 86 -9.47 -17.19 -12.93
N ASN A 87 -10.38 -17.15 -11.97
CA ASN A 87 -11.59 -16.31 -12.00
C ASN A 87 -11.73 -15.41 -10.76
N PHE A 88 -10.63 -15.11 -10.07
CA PHE A 88 -10.62 -14.14 -8.99
C PHE A 88 -10.35 -12.75 -9.56
N ASP A 89 -11.37 -11.90 -9.57
CA ASP A 89 -11.21 -10.47 -9.85
C ASP A 89 -10.96 -9.71 -8.55
N ALA A 90 -9.80 -9.07 -8.43
CA ALA A 90 -9.45 -8.31 -7.23
C ALA A 90 -10.42 -7.16 -6.93
N ALA A 91 -11.16 -6.65 -7.94
CA ALA A 91 -12.22 -5.66 -7.71
C ALA A 91 -13.34 -6.18 -6.80
N GLY A 92 -13.59 -7.50 -6.80
CA GLY A 92 -14.66 -8.14 -6.05
C GLY A 92 -14.45 -8.18 -4.53
N VAL A 93 -13.25 -7.84 -4.04
CA VAL A 93 -12.90 -7.84 -2.61
C VAL A 93 -12.57 -6.45 -2.07
N LEU A 94 -12.81 -5.39 -2.86
CA LEU A 94 -12.49 -4.03 -2.46
C LEU A 94 -13.54 -3.46 -1.50
N SER A 95 -13.05 -2.85 -0.44
CA SER A 95 -13.78 -1.86 0.32
C SER A 95 -13.37 -0.47 -0.12
N TYR A 96 -14.25 0.51 0.05
CA TYR A 96 -14.00 1.88 -0.41
C TYR A 96 -13.98 2.86 0.75
N THR A 97 -13.15 3.89 0.62
CA THR A 97 -13.16 5.06 1.51
C THR A 97 -12.94 6.33 0.69
N PRO A 98 -13.54 7.47 1.08
CA PRO A 98 -13.22 8.74 0.46
C PRO A 98 -11.71 8.99 0.51
N SER A 99 -11.14 9.42 -0.61
CA SER A 99 -9.76 9.84 -0.71
C SER A 99 -9.71 11.30 -1.13
N HIS A 100 -8.92 12.10 -0.44
CA HIS A 100 -8.77 13.51 -0.75
C HIS A 100 -7.33 13.83 -1.10
N GLY A 101 -7.16 14.82 -1.98
CA GLY A 101 -5.89 15.52 -2.10
C GLY A 101 -5.70 16.49 -0.92
N ASP A 102 -4.46 16.89 -0.67
CA ASP A 102 -4.16 17.99 0.23
C ASP A 102 -3.76 19.22 -0.62
N PRO A 103 -4.43 20.37 -0.47
CA PRO A 103 -4.08 21.60 -1.19
C PRO A 103 -2.63 22.04 -0.98
N GLN A 104 -2.03 21.68 0.15
CA GLN A 104 -0.66 22.05 0.54
C GLN A 104 0.35 20.92 0.31
N SER A 105 -0.08 19.70 -0.01
CA SER A 105 0.85 18.60 -0.23
C SER A 105 0.38 17.59 -1.28
N LEU A 106 1.27 17.30 -2.23
CA LEU A 106 1.05 16.24 -3.22
C LEU A 106 0.99 14.88 -2.54
N GLY A 107 -0.07 14.12 -2.75
CA GLY A 107 -0.23 12.76 -2.22
C GLY A 107 -1.69 12.30 -2.19
N TYR A 108 -1.88 11.02 -1.89
CA TYR A 108 -3.19 10.44 -1.66
C TYR A 108 -3.43 10.31 -0.16
N PHE A 109 -4.54 10.86 0.31
CA PHE A 109 -4.90 10.86 1.71
C PHE A 109 -6.22 10.14 1.94
N ILE A 110 -6.30 9.44 3.06
CA ILE A 110 -7.53 8.84 3.57
C ILE A 110 -7.81 9.36 4.98
N ASN A 111 -9.08 9.53 5.32
CA ASN A 111 -9.47 9.98 6.64
C ASN A 111 -9.36 8.84 7.65
N LEU A 112 -8.46 8.98 8.63
CA LEU A 112 -8.21 8.02 9.69
C LEU A 112 -8.76 8.56 11.02
N THR A 113 -9.74 7.85 11.58
CA THR A 113 -10.36 8.21 12.87
C THR A 113 -9.65 7.52 14.03
N GLY A 114 -9.04 6.35 13.81
CA GLY A 114 -8.29 5.66 14.84
C GLY A 114 -7.54 4.44 14.35
N ILE A 115 -6.78 3.84 15.28
CA ILE A 115 -6.08 2.58 15.07
C ILE A 115 -6.43 1.66 16.23
N SER A 116 -6.84 0.43 15.91
CA SER A 116 -7.10 -0.61 16.88
C SER A 116 -6.15 -1.79 16.70
N ILE A 117 -5.82 -2.46 17.79
CA ILE A 117 -4.96 -3.65 17.78
C ILE A 117 -5.79 -4.78 18.38
N ASN A 118 -6.09 -5.78 17.56
CA ASN A 118 -6.95 -6.90 17.91
C ASN A 118 -6.11 -8.15 18.18
N GLY A 119 -6.11 -8.61 19.43
CA GLY A 119 -5.31 -9.75 19.90
C GLY A 119 -6.01 -11.12 19.90
N LYS A 120 -7.16 -11.33 19.25
CA LYS A 120 -7.95 -12.55 19.50
C LYS A 120 -7.38 -13.83 18.88
N ALA A 121 -7.21 -14.84 19.73
CA ALA A 121 -8.09 -16.00 19.64
C ALA A 121 -9.26 -15.79 20.63
N THR A 122 -10.51 -16.04 20.21
CA THR A 122 -11.78 -16.06 20.98
C THR A 122 -12.62 -14.77 21.16
N HIS A 123 -13.88 -14.91 20.71
CA HIS A 123 -15.17 -14.25 20.97
C HIS A 123 -15.40 -13.03 21.91
N ASN A 124 -14.40 -12.35 22.45
CA ASN A 124 -14.58 -11.20 23.37
C ASN A 124 -14.04 -9.86 22.84
N THR A 125 -14.89 -8.94 22.37
CA THR A 125 -14.55 -7.60 21.80
C THR A 125 -13.67 -6.70 22.70
N TRP A 126 -13.38 -7.16 23.93
CA TRP A 126 -12.66 -6.48 25.00
C TRP A 126 -11.14 -6.28 24.80
N ASN A 127 -10.54 -6.79 23.73
CA ASN A 127 -9.09 -6.67 23.47
C ASN A 127 -8.72 -5.68 22.35
N ALA A 128 -9.69 -4.95 21.78
CA ALA A 128 -9.42 -3.86 20.86
C ALA A 128 -8.89 -2.66 21.65
N PHE A 129 -7.64 -2.28 21.39
CA PHE A 129 -7.09 -1.06 21.98
C PHE A 129 -7.21 0.12 21.01
N ASP A 130 -8.23 0.95 21.18
CA ASP A 130 -8.50 2.08 20.27
C ASP A 130 -7.75 3.35 20.68
N PHE A 131 -7.20 4.07 19.72
CA PHE A 131 -6.68 5.42 19.93
C PHE A 131 -7.11 6.33 18.78
N HIS A 132 -7.63 7.50 19.11
CA HIS A 132 -8.09 8.48 18.14
C HIS A 132 -6.90 9.22 17.53
N VAL A 133 -6.77 9.11 16.21
CA VAL A 133 -5.76 9.86 15.44
C VAL A 133 -6.37 11.13 14.83
N ASN A 134 -7.70 11.17 14.63
CA ASN A 134 -8.47 12.25 14.00
C ASN A 134 -7.63 13.07 13.03
N GLY A 135 -7.23 12.45 11.92
CA GLY A 135 -6.30 13.04 10.97
C GLY A 135 -6.26 12.32 9.63
N SER A 136 -5.52 12.91 8.69
CA SER A 136 -5.31 12.30 7.38
C SER A 136 -4.12 11.35 7.42
N ALA A 137 -4.29 10.13 6.91
CA ALA A 137 -3.19 9.21 6.65
C ALA A 137 -2.76 9.34 5.18
N ARG A 138 -1.46 9.54 4.95
CA ARG A 138 -0.89 9.64 3.60
C ARG A 138 -0.44 8.27 3.12
N LEU A 139 -0.79 7.89 1.89
CA LEU A 139 -0.18 6.75 1.21
C LEU A 139 1.16 7.16 0.59
N SER A 140 2.19 6.33 0.72
CA SER A 140 3.52 6.62 0.19
C SER A 140 4.17 5.42 -0.47
N SER A 141 4.76 5.67 -1.64
CA SER A 141 5.62 4.73 -2.36
C SER A 141 7.12 4.99 -2.13
N THR A 142 7.47 6.04 -1.38
CA THR A 142 8.87 6.46 -1.17
C THR A 142 9.43 6.06 0.19
N VAL A 143 8.58 5.59 1.11
CA VAL A 143 9.01 5.08 2.41
C VAL A 143 8.63 3.60 2.54
N PRO A 144 9.57 2.73 2.99
CA PRO A 144 9.32 1.29 3.01
C PRO A 144 8.34 0.88 4.12
N TYR A 145 8.35 1.56 5.26
CA TYR A 145 7.56 1.21 6.44
C TYR A 145 6.67 2.36 6.84
N THR A 146 5.55 2.07 7.50
CA THR A 146 4.66 3.10 8.05
C THR A 146 5.41 3.95 9.06
N ILE A 147 5.36 5.26 8.84
CA ILE A 147 5.92 6.28 9.75
C ILE A 147 4.77 6.89 10.54
N LEU A 148 4.94 6.99 11.84
CA LEU A 148 3.96 7.53 12.78
C LEU A 148 4.56 8.69 13.57
N ARG A 149 3.78 9.73 13.82
CA ARG A 149 4.16 10.76 14.80
C ARG A 149 4.39 10.12 16.17
N SER A 150 5.35 10.63 16.95
CA SER A 150 5.84 9.95 18.16
C SER A 150 4.76 9.60 19.18
N ASP A 151 3.74 10.43 19.37
CA ASP A 151 2.60 10.14 20.25
C ASP A 151 1.84 8.87 19.82
N ILE A 152 1.57 8.74 18.52
CA ILE A 152 0.88 7.58 17.93
C ILE A 152 1.80 6.36 17.94
N ASN A 153 3.07 6.53 17.57
CA ASN A 153 4.06 5.45 17.57
C ASN A 153 4.19 4.83 18.96
N ASN A 154 4.36 5.66 19.99
CA ASN A 154 4.46 5.20 21.38
C ASN A 154 3.19 4.48 21.84
N ALA A 155 2.02 4.97 21.45
CA ALA A 155 0.74 4.32 21.75
C ALA A 155 0.64 2.93 21.09
N ILE A 156 1.01 2.80 19.81
CA ILE A 156 1.03 1.52 19.11
C ILE A 156 2.03 0.56 19.73
N LEU A 157 3.27 0.97 19.98
CA LEU A 157 4.29 0.11 20.58
C LEU A 157 3.81 -0.48 21.91
N LYS A 158 3.29 0.36 22.81
CA LYS A 158 2.78 -0.07 24.13
C LYS A 158 1.61 -1.04 24.02
N LYS A 159 0.67 -0.77 23.11
CA LYS A 159 -0.52 -1.62 22.91
C LYS A 159 -0.17 -2.94 22.22
N PHE A 160 0.71 -2.90 21.22
CA PHE A 160 1.17 -4.08 20.51
C PHE A 160 1.95 -4.99 21.44
N GLU A 161 2.88 -4.44 22.23
CA GLU A 161 3.61 -5.18 23.28
C GLU A 161 2.66 -5.87 24.27
N LYS A 162 1.60 -5.17 24.70
CA LYS A 162 0.57 -5.75 25.57
C LYS A 162 -0.21 -6.88 24.86
N ALA A 163 -0.53 -6.71 23.58
CA ALA A 163 -1.24 -7.71 22.79
C ALA A 163 -0.36 -8.94 22.45
N THR A 164 0.97 -8.79 22.48
CA THR A 164 1.95 -9.85 22.24
C THR A 164 2.56 -10.39 23.54
N ARG A 165 1.90 -10.24 24.69
CA ARG A 165 2.34 -10.86 25.95
C ARG A 165 2.44 -12.37 25.76
N GLY A 166 3.65 -12.92 25.87
CA GLY A 166 3.93 -14.34 25.64
C GLY A 166 4.72 -14.64 24.36
N ILE A 167 5.01 -13.62 23.54
CA ILE A 167 6.04 -13.67 22.50
C ILE A 167 7.34 -13.13 23.11
N SER A 168 8.44 -13.89 23.04
CA SER A 168 9.74 -13.42 23.53
C SER A 168 10.24 -12.23 22.71
N GLN A 169 10.68 -11.16 23.38
CA GLN A 169 11.28 -10.02 22.71
C GLN A 169 12.73 -10.32 22.31
N ALA A 170 13.14 -9.77 21.18
CA ALA A 170 14.51 -9.82 20.69
C ALA A 170 15.17 -8.44 20.81
N LYS A 171 16.50 -8.39 20.60
CA LYS A 171 17.23 -7.12 20.52
C LYS A 171 16.63 -6.25 19.41
N LYS A 172 16.45 -4.97 19.70
CA LYS A 172 15.97 -3.97 18.71
C LYS A 172 16.92 -3.91 17.52
N VAL A 173 16.36 -3.87 16.32
CA VAL A 173 17.09 -3.75 15.07
C VAL A 173 16.62 -2.48 14.39
N ALA A 174 17.53 -1.52 14.17
CA ALA A 174 17.17 -0.27 13.51
C ALA A 174 16.57 -0.53 12.11
N PRO A 175 15.53 0.21 11.69
CA PRO A 175 14.91 1.35 12.37
C PRO A 175 13.78 0.98 13.36
N PHE A 176 13.60 -0.30 13.69
CA PHE A 176 12.48 -0.79 14.48
C PHE A 176 12.71 -0.70 15.99
N SER A 177 11.64 -0.36 16.70
CA SER A 177 11.67 -0.18 18.17
C SER A 177 11.16 -1.37 18.97
N LEU A 178 10.50 -2.33 18.32
CA LEU A 178 9.94 -3.53 18.94
C LEU A 178 10.18 -4.74 18.03
N CYS A 179 10.93 -5.71 18.55
CA CYS A 179 11.32 -6.92 17.84
C CYS A 179 11.07 -8.16 18.70
N PHE A 180 10.80 -9.27 18.04
CA PHE A 180 10.40 -10.54 18.62
C PHE A 180 11.24 -11.68 18.09
N ASP A 181 11.45 -12.67 18.95
CA ASP A 181 12.01 -13.96 18.57
C ASP A 181 10.96 -14.79 17.81
N THR A 182 11.23 -15.09 16.55
CA THR A 182 10.34 -15.84 15.65
C THR A 182 10.25 -17.31 16.03
N ALA A 183 11.21 -17.88 16.76
CA ALA A 183 11.15 -19.25 17.25
C ALA A 183 9.99 -19.45 18.24
N THR A 184 9.67 -18.42 19.04
CA THR A 184 8.52 -18.48 19.96
C THR A 184 7.19 -18.52 19.21
N ILE A 185 7.10 -17.79 18.08
CA ILE A 185 5.93 -17.79 17.20
C ILE A 185 5.79 -19.15 16.52
N ARG A 186 6.89 -19.68 15.95
CA ARG A 186 6.91 -20.97 15.25
C ARG A 186 6.58 -22.14 16.17
N SER A 187 7.18 -22.18 17.37
CA SER A 187 7.00 -23.29 18.33
C SER A 187 5.60 -23.35 18.92
N ARG A 188 4.93 -22.21 19.10
CA ARG A 188 3.57 -22.15 19.65
C ARG A 188 2.47 -22.25 18.58
N GLY A 189 2.85 -22.24 17.30
CA GLY A 189 1.94 -22.48 16.16
C GLY A 189 0.68 -21.62 16.22
N HIS A 190 -0.49 -22.25 16.04
CA HIS A 190 -1.79 -21.54 16.07
C HIS A 190 -2.15 -20.90 17.43
N ARG A 191 -1.45 -21.23 18.53
CA ARG A 191 -1.74 -20.70 19.88
C ARG A 191 -1.22 -19.28 20.09
N LEU A 192 -0.28 -18.81 19.27
CA LEU A 192 0.33 -17.49 19.38
C LEU A 192 0.26 -16.80 18.02
N ARG A 193 -0.74 -15.93 17.84
CA ARG A 193 -0.92 -15.17 16.62
C ARG A 193 -0.41 -13.75 16.80
N ILE A 194 0.29 -13.25 15.77
CA ILE A 194 0.58 -11.83 15.64
C ILE A 194 -0.77 -11.09 15.59
N PRO A 195 -1.00 -10.09 16.47
CA PRO A 195 -2.25 -9.36 16.49
C PRO A 195 -2.44 -8.58 15.18
N GLN A 196 -3.69 -8.48 14.75
CA GLN A 196 -4.06 -7.64 13.62
C GLN A 196 -4.11 -6.18 14.05
N ILE A 197 -3.74 -5.28 13.15
CA ILE A 197 -3.86 -3.84 13.34
C ILE A 197 -4.92 -3.34 12.38
N ASN A 198 -5.98 -2.70 12.86
CA ASN A 198 -7.03 -2.15 12.01
C ASN A 198 -6.92 -0.63 11.98
N LEU A 199 -6.87 -0.08 10.77
CA LEU A 199 -7.01 1.35 10.52
C LEU A 199 -8.51 1.66 10.40
N MET A 200 -9.04 2.45 11.33
CA MET A 200 -10.44 2.84 11.35
C MET A 200 -10.63 4.10 10.49
N LEU A 201 -11.48 4.01 9.48
CA LEU A 201 -11.64 5.06 8.49
C LEU A 201 -12.86 5.93 8.78
N GLY A 202 -12.86 7.16 8.27
CA GLY A 202 -13.92 8.14 8.50
C GLY A 202 -15.33 7.71 8.08
N ASN A 203 -15.43 6.77 7.14
CA ASN A 203 -16.70 6.21 6.66
C ASN A 203 -17.13 4.93 7.40
N GLY A 204 -16.48 4.60 8.52
CA GLY A 204 -16.83 3.44 9.37
C GLY A 204 -16.23 2.11 8.91
N VAL A 205 -15.60 2.06 7.74
CA VAL A 205 -14.90 0.88 7.22
C VAL A 205 -13.54 0.72 7.93
N GLN A 206 -13.04 -0.51 8.03
CA GLN A 206 -11.74 -0.82 8.61
C GLN A 206 -10.80 -1.40 7.56
N TRP A 207 -9.54 -0.95 7.54
CA TRP A 207 -8.47 -1.60 6.78
C TRP A 207 -7.59 -2.41 7.72
N THR A 208 -7.64 -3.73 7.59
CA THR A 208 -6.88 -4.69 8.41
C THR A 208 -5.47 -4.92 7.85
N ILE A 209 -4.46 -4.64 8.68
CA ILE A 209 -3.06 -4.98 8.47
C ILE A 209 -2.78 -6.32 9.16
N HIS A 210 -2.49 -7.34 8.36
CA HIS A 210 -2.16 -8.69 8.82
C HIS A 210 -0.69 -8.79 9.26
N GLY A 211 -0.36 -9.87 9.97
CA GLY A 211 1.03 -10.17 10.38
C GLY A 211 2.05 -10.11 9.24
N SER A 212 1.66 -10.50 8.03
CA SER A 212 2.46 -10.40 6.80
C SER A 212 2.87 -8.97 6.42
N ASN A 213 2.13 -7.97 6.91
CA ASN A 213 2.31 -6.55 6.62
C ASN A 213 2.63 -5.72 7.87
N SER A 214 2.59 -6.33 9.07
CA SER A 214 2.94 -5.68 10.34
C SER A 214 4.26 -6.15 10.93
N ILE A 215 4.73 -7.37 10.63
CA ILE A 215 6.01 -7.92 11.14
C ILE A 215 7.00 -8.13 10.01
N LYS A 216 8.05 -7.31 9.97
CA LYS A 216 9.17 -7.49 9.05
C LYS A 216 10.16 -8.49 9.63
N GLN A 217 10.33 -9.62 8.94
CA GLN A 217 11.45 -10.52 9.23
C GLN A 217 12.77 -9.85 8.83
N VAL A 218 13.65 -9.62 9.80
CA VAL A 218 14.95 -8.96 9.59
C VAL A 218 16.09 -9.98 9.48
N ASN A 219 15.91 -11.17 10.06
CA ASN A 219 16.75 -12.35 9.87
C ASN A 219 15.95 -13.62 10.20
N ASN A 220 16.62 -14.79 10.25
CA ASN A 220 15.95 -16.07 10.47
C ASN A 220 15.17 -16.13 11.81
N ASP A 221 15.68 -15.48 12.85
CA ASP A 221 15.19 -15.62 14.22
C ASP A 221 14.49 -14.36 14.75
N VAL A 222 14.52 -13.25 14.02
CA VAL A 222 14.01 -11.96 14.47
C VAL A 222 13.01 -11.37 13.49
N GLY A 223 11.82 -11.02 14.02
CA GLY A 223 10.78 -10.28 13.34
C GLY A 223 10.45 -9.00 14.10
N CYS A 224 10.40 -7.87 13.42
CA CYS A 224 10.17 -6.57 14.04
C CYS A 224 8.86 -5.92 13.59
N LEU A 225 8.20 -5.21 14.50
CA LEU A 225 7.02 -4.40 14.17
C LEU A 225 7.43 -3.33 13.15
N ALA A 226 6.83 -3.37 11.97
CA ALA A 226 7.17 -2.55 10.81
C ALA A 226 6.54 -1.15 10.85
N PHE A 227 6.59 -0.51 12.02
CA PHE A 227 6.15 0.86 12.26
C PHE A 227 7.31 1.64 12.89
N VAL A 228 7.57 2.84 12.36
CA VAL A 228 8.75 3.65 12.69
C VAL A 228 8.33 5.01 13.25
N ASP A 229 9.08 5.49 14.24
CA ASP A 229 8.87 6.83 14.81
C ASP A 229 9.34 7.91 13.82
N GLY A 230 8.42 8.79 13.40
CA GLY A 230 8.69 9.94 12.54
C GLY A 230 9.11 11.20 13.30
N GLY A 231 9.13 11.16 14.63
CA GLY A 231 9.44 12.30 15.48
C GLY A 231 8.20 13.13 15.85
N LYS A 232 8.36 13.97 16.88
CA LYS A 232 7.28 14.83 17.42
C LYS A 232 6.79 15.88 16.41
N MET A 233 7.69 16.31 15.52
CA MET A 233 7.45 17.33 14.50
C MET A 233 7.10 16.73 13.13
N ALA A 234 6.72 15.46 13.06
CA ALA A 234 6.31 14.82 11.82
C ALA A 234 5.14 15.60 11.19
N LYS A 235 5.29 15.99 9.92
CA LYS A 235 4.28 16.78 9.19
C LYS A 235 2.94 16.04 9.07
N GLN A 236 3.00 14.73 8.83
CA GLN A 236 1.83 13.86 8.80
C GLN A 236 1.80 13.00 10.06
N ALA A 237 0.60 12.85 10.63
CA ALA A 237 0.38 11.96 11.77
C ALA A 237 0.68 10.49 11.41
N VAL A 238 0.27 10.08 10.20
CA VAL A 238 0.45 8.73 9.68
C VAL A 238 0.86 8.80 8.21
N VAL A 239 1.94 8.13 7.86
CA VAL A 239 2.35 7.86 6.48
C VAL A 239 2.44 6.35 6.31
N ILE A 240 1.54 5.77 5.51
CA ILE A 240 1.50 4.33 5.23
C ILE A 240 2.56 4.01 4.17
N GLY A 241 3.51 3.14 4.53
CA GLY A 241 4.62 2.74 3.67
C GLY A 241 4.30 1.56 2.75
N THR A 242 5.23 1.26 1.84
CA THR A 242 5.04 0.20 0.83
C THR A 242 4.84 -1.18 1.46
N TYR A 243 5.55 -1.50 2.54
CA TYR A 243 5.47 -2.80 3.21
C TYR A 243 4.06 -3.11 3.72
N GLN A 244 3.33 -2.10 4.16
CA GLN A 244 1.96 -2.26 4.65
C GLN A 244 0.95 -2.54 3.52
N ILE A 245 1.25 -2.10 2.30
CA ILE A 245 0.38 -2.27 1.12
C ILE A 245 0.86 -3.39 0.18
N GLU A 246 1.98 -4.05 0.47
CA GLU A 246 2.41 -5.27 -0.23
C GLU A 246 1.31 -6.33 -0.16
N ASN A 247 1.03 -6.99 -1.28
CA ASN A 247 -0.06 -7.95 -1.46
C ASN A 247 -1.46 -7.40 -1.10
N ASN A 248 -1.65 -6.09 -1.06
CA ASN A 248 -2.97 -5.46 -1.02
C ASN A 248 -3.23 -4.87 -2.42
N PHE A 249 -4.46 -5.00 -2.90
CA PHE A 249 -4.90 -4.39 -4.16
C PHE A 249 -5.50 -3.03 -3.84
N LEU A 250 -4.91 -1.97 -4.41
CA LEU A 250 -5.40 -0.60 -4.25
C LEU A 250 -5.94 -0.10 -5.58
N LEU A 251 -7.15 0.45 -5.60
CA LEU A 251 -7.77 1.10 -6.75
C LEU A 251 -7.98 2.57 -6.42
N PHE A 252 -7.21 3.43 -7.06
CA PHE A 252 -7.36 4.88 -6.96
C PHE A 252 -8.40 5.31 -7.97
N ASP A 253 -9.58 5.73 -7.51
CA ASP A 253 -10.69 6.20 -8.34
C ASP A 253 -10.79 7.72 -8.20
N LEU A 254 -10.09 8.43 -9.10
CA LEU A 254 -9.96 9.89 -9.03
C LEU A 254 -11.25 10.59 -9.41
N ASP A 255 -12.05 9.99 -10.30
CA ASP A 255 -13.37 10.49 -10.70
C ASP A 255 -14.31 10.60 -9.50
N GLN A 256 -14.34 9.54 -8.69
CA GLN A 256 -15.21 9.48 -7.52
C GLN A 256 -14.50 9.93 -6.23
N SER A 257 -13.26 10.41 -6.33
CA SER A 257 -12.44 10.84 -5.19
C SER A 257 -12.44 9.79 -4.06
N ARG A 258 -12.16 8.53 -4.40
CA ARG A 258 -12.16 7.42 -3.44
C ARG A 258 -11.01 6.46 -3.69
N LEU A 259 -10.61 5.80 -2.61
CA LEU A 259 -9.68 4.68 -2.64
C LEU A 259 -10.47 3.38 -2.41
N GLY A 260 -10.42 2.49 -3.38
CA GLY A 260 -10.69 1.08 -3.19
C GLY A 260 -9.45 0.40 -2.62
N PHE A 261 -9.61 -0.43 -1.59
CA PHE A 261 -8.53 -1.22 -1.02
C PHE A 261 -9.05 -2.61 -0.66
N SER A 262 -8.22 -3.62 -0.93
CA SER A 262 -8.37 -4.93 -0.30
C SER A 262 -7.57 -4.95 1.02
N THR A 263 -7.84 -5.93 1.86
CA THR A 263 -6.83 -6.42 2.82
C THR A 263 -5.79 -7.27 2.07
N SER A 264 -4.86 -7.91 2.80
CA SER A 264 -3.93 -8.87 2.18
C SER A 264 -4.69 -9.87 1.28
N LEU A 265 -4.16 -10.11 0.08
CA LEU A 265 -4.71 -11.05 -0.90
C LEU A 265 -4.37 -12.51 -0.56
N LEU A 266 -3.39 -12.73 0.34
CA LEU A 266 -2.91 -14.06 0.71
C LEU A 266 -4.01 -15.00 1.23
N PRO A 267 -4.96 -14.56 2.10
CA PRO A 267 -6.06 -15.41 2.55
C PRO A 267 -7.03 -15.82 1.44
N TYR A 268 -7.09 -15.06 0.35
CA TYR A 268 -7.88 -15.44 -0.82
C TYR A 268 -7.19 -16.51 -1.67
N GLY A 269 -5.91 -16.80 -1.43
CA GLY A 269 -5.13 -17.76 -2.22
C GLY A 269 -4.39 -17.15 -3.41
N THR A 270 -4.22 -15.82 -3.43
CA THR A 270 -3.47 -15.11 -4.49
C THR A 270 -2.55 -14.03 -3.89
N SER A 271 -1.76 -13.36 -4.74
CA SER A 271 -0.84 -12.29 -4.36
C SER A 271 -0.65 -11.31 -5.51
N CYS A 272 -0.07 -10.14 -5.24
CA CYS A 272 0.24 -9.17 -6.29
C CYS A 272 1.32 -9.66 -7.27
N GLY A 273 2.13 -10.64 -6.88
CA GLY A 273 3.07 -11.32 -7.77
C GLY A 273 2.40 -12.29 -8.75
N GLY A 274 1.09 -12.51 -8.63
CA GLY A 274 0.30 -13.41 -9.47
C GLY A 274 -0.19 -12.78 -10.77
N PHE A 275 0.13 -11.52 -11.07
CA PHE A 275 -0.25 -10.94 -12.36
C PHE A 275 0.52 -11.65 -13.48
N ASN A 276 -0.21 -12.09 -14.52
CA ASN A 276 0.41 -12.82 -15.60
C ASN A 276 1.00 -11.87 -16.66
N PHE A 277 2.33 -11.78 -16.68
CA PHE A 277 3.05 -11.04 -17.70
C PHE A 277 3.32 -11.85 -18.97
N THR A 278 2.83 -13.07 -19.16
CA THR A 278 2.98 -13.73 -20.47
C THR A 278 2.10 -13.04 -21.52
N VAL A 279 2.55 -13.06 -22.77
CA VAL A 279 1.73 -12.61 -23.89
C VAL A 279 0.79 -13.76 -24.24
N GLY A 280 -0.51 -13.54 -24.12
CA GLY A 280 -1.49 -14.52 -24.58
C GLY A 280 -1.75 -14.32 -26.07
N SER A 281 -1.51 -15.36 -26.86
CA SER A 281 -1.97 -15.42 -28.24
C SER A 281 -3.44 -15.83 -28.26
N TYR A 282 -4.31 -14.98 -28.82
CA TYR A 282 -5.61 -15.44 -29.29
C TYR A 282 -5.34 -16.30 -30.54
N PHE A 283 -5.54 -17.60 -30.41
CA PHE A 283 -5.81 -18.49 -31.54
C PHE A 283 -7.17 -19.14 -31.29
#